data_AF-A0A251NNF9-F1
#
_entry.id   AF-A0A251NNF9-F1
#
_cell.length_a   1.000
_cell.length_b   1.000
_cell.length_c   1.000
_cell.angle_alpha   90.00
_cell.angle_beta   90.00
_cell.angle_gamma   90.00
#
_symmetry.space_group_name_H-M   'P 1'
#
loop_
_entity.id
_entity.type
_entity.pdbx_description
1 polymer ?
#
loop_
_entity_poly.entity_id
_entity_poly.type
_entity_poly.pdbx_seq_one_letter_code
_entity_poly.pdbx_strand_id
1 'polypeptide(L)'
;MGSYRMCMCFTRKFRVTEAEPPLDVKEAFNKYAEGGTHMTAEQLQNFLLEFQADGGVGGGAEASDAERIVEQVLQKRHHIAKLISRRTLTLDDFHHYLFSPDLNPPIRDQVHQDMTAPLSHYYIYTGHNSYLTGNQLSSDCSDVPIIKALKRGVRVVELDIWPNSTKDNVHVLHGRTLTTPVELIKCLKSIQEHAFSESPYPVIITLEDHLTPDLQAKVAQMLIETFGEMLFYPESDCLKELPSPEELKYRIIISTKPPEEYRKAKTANEKEHDSHKSEEDLWGKEPSELTEEHEDDDMSDSDSSEDNSHSNRGSFSSAEHEYKRLITIHAGKPKGGLKEALKVELDKVRRLSLSEQALEKAAESHGTDVVRFTQKNILRVYPKGTRFNSSNYKPLIGWMHGAQMVAFNMQSSR
;
A
#
# COMPACT_ATOMS: atom_id res chain seq x y z
N MET A 1 -35.86 -1.70 -1.93
CA MET A 1 -37.18 -2.39 -1.89
C MET A 1 -37.13 -3.57 -2.84
N GLY A 2 -37.29 -4.80 -2.36
CA GLY A 2 -37.40 -5.98 -3.22
C GLY A 2 -38.87 -6.32 -3.46
N SER A 3 -39.26 -6.55 -4.71
CA SER A 3 -40.57 -7.11 -5.05
C SER A 3 -40.36 -8.45 -5.75
N TYR A 4 -41.06 -9.50 -5.34
CA TYR A 4 -41.15 -10.74 -6.10
C TYR A 4 -42.61 -11.09 -6.33
N ARG A 5 -42.91 -11.67 -7.49
CA ARG A 5 -44.26 -12.13 -7.87
C ARG A 5 -44.50 -13.52 -7.29
N MET A 6 -45.57 -13.68 -6.52
CA MET A 6 -46.05 -14.98 -6.04
C MET A 6 -47.39 -15.27 -6.70
N CYS A 7 -47.39 -16.18 -7.69
CA CYS A 7 -48.50 -16.45 -8.60
C CYS A 7 -48.97 -15.21 -9.39
N MET A 8 -49.46 -15.42 -10.61
CA MET A 8 -49.64 -14.38 -11.63
C MET A 8 -50.56 -13.19 -11.28
N CYS A 9 -51.10 -13.10 -10.06
CA CYS A 9 -52.05 -12.07 -9.65
C CYS A 9 -51.68 -11.33 -8.33
N PHE A 10 -50.63 -11.73 -7.59
CA PHE A 10 -50.30 -11.11 -6.30
C PHE A 10 -48.87 -10.55 -6.25
N THR A 11 -48.78 -9.22 -6.14
CA THR A 11 -47.50 -8.52 -5.86
C THR A 11 -47.47 -8.20 -4.38
N ARG A 12 -46.70 -8.97 -3.59
CA ARG A 12 -46.52 -8.69 -2.17
C ARG A 12 -45.33 -7.74 -2.00
N LYS A 13 -45.59 -6.50 -1.58
CA LYS A 13 -44.54 -5.57 -1.18
C LYS A 13 -44.16 -5.89 0.26
N PHE A 14 -42.97 -6.44 0.49
CA PHE A 14 -42.39 -6.39 1.83
C PHE A 14 -41.98 -4.94 2.09
N ARG A 15 -42.70 -4.27 3.01
CA ARG A 15 -42.08 -3.20 3.76
C ARG A 15 -41.06 -3.89 4.65
N VAL A 16 -39.78 -3.64 4.41
CA VAL A 16 -38.81 -3.77 5.50
C VAL A 16 -39.32 -2.79 6.55
N THR A 17 -39.93 -3.30 7.62
CA THR A 17 -40.18 -2.48 8.81
C THR A 17 -38.82 -2.00 9.25
N GLU A 18 -38.58 -0.68 9.22
CA GLU A 18 -37.41 -0.12 9.89
C GLU A 18 -37.43 -0.69 11.32
N ALA A 19 -36.31 -1.27 11.76
CA ALA A 19 -36.23 -1.82 13.10
C ALA A 19 -36.61 -0.71 14.09
N GLU A 20 -37.50 -1.00 15.03
CA GLU A 20 -37.84 -0.03 16.05
C GLU A 20 -36.58 0.44 16.77
N PRO A 21 -36.49 1.72 17.16
CA PRO A 21 -35.39 2.21 17.97
C PRO A 21 -35.20 1.33 19.22
N PRO A 22 -34.00 0.80 19.47
CA PRO A 22 -33.71 0.01 20.67
C PRO A 22 -33.85 0.85 21.96
N LEU A 23 -33.86 0.17 23.12
CA LEU A 23 -34.14 0.82 24.42
C LEU A 23 -33.11 1.89 24.79
N ASP A 24 -31.84 1.64 24.56
CA ASP A 24 -30.74 2.59 24.80
C ASP A 24 -30.88 3.86 23.93
N VAL A 25 -31.27 3.73 22.66
CA VAL A 25 -31.57 4.86 21.77
C VAL A 25 -32.78 5.65 22.28
N LYS A 26 -33.84 4.96 22.72
CA LYS A 26 -35.04 5.58 23.31
C LYS A 26 -34.69 6.36 24.59
N GLU A 27 -33.88 5.79 25.46
CA GLU A 27 -33.43 6.41 26.71
C GLU A 27 -32.54 7.63 26.44
N ALA A 28 -31.58 7.51 25.52
CA ALA A 28 -30.73 8.64 25.11
C ALA A 28 -31.57 9.78 24.52
N PHE A 29 -32.47 9.47 23.59
CA PHE A 29 -33.38 10.48 23.02
C PHE A 29 -34.21 11.15 24.11
N ASN A 30 -34.84 10.38 25.00
CA ASN A 30 -35.69 10.92 26.06
C ASN A 30 -34.90 11.80 27.04
N LYS A 31 -33.65 11.44 27.36
CA LYS A 31 -32.76 12.24 28.20
C LYS A 31 -32.46 13.59 27.55
N TYR A 32 -31.96 13.60 26.32
CA TYR A 32 -31.49 14.82 25.65
C TYR A 32 -32.62 15.66 25.03
N ALA A 33 -33.76 15.07 24.72
CA ALA A 33 -34.98 15.80 24.36
C ALA A 33 -35.75 16.31 25.59
N GLU A 34 -35.22 16.12 26.82
CA GLU A 34 -35.82 16.56 28.08
C GLU A 34 -37.26 16.04 28.30
N GLY A 35 -37.52 14.78 27.95
CA GLY A 35 -38.86 14.19 27.98
C GLY A 35 -39.78 14.61 26.83
N GLY A 36 -39.27 15.41 25.89
CA GLY A 36 -39.98 15.87 24.71
C GLY A 36 -40.16 14.77 23.65
N THR A 37 -41.15 14.97 22.78
CA THR A 37 -41.39 14.11 21.61
C THR A 37 -40.49 14.46 20.42
N HIS A 38 -39.78 15.58 20.50
CA HIS A 38 -38.92 16.13 19.46
C HIS A 38 -37.64 16.68 20.09
N MET A 39 -36.53 16.56 19.38
CA MET A 39 -35.21 17.06 19.77
C MET A 39 -34.82 18.27 18.91
N THR A 40 -34.41 19.37 19.53
CA THR A 40 -33.91 20.57 18.83
C THR A 40 -32.44 20.41 18.41
N ALA A 41 -31.93 21.33 17.59
CA ALA A 41 -30.50 21.35 17.25
C ALA A 41 -29.61 21.59 18.49
N GLU A 42 -30.04 22.44 19.43
CA GLU A 42 -29.34 22.68 20.70
C GLU A 42 -29.30 21.41 21.57
N GLN A 43 -30.44 20.70 21.67
CA GLN A 43 -30.50 19.43 22.39
C GLN A 43 -29.65 18.33 21.73
N LEU A 44 -29.62 18.29 20.39
CA LEU A 44 -28.73 17.40 19.66
C LEU A 44 -27.26 17.76 19.92
N GLN A 45 -26.92 19.05 19.95
CA GLN A 45 -25.57 19.50 20.28
C GLN A 45 -25.14 19.01 21.66
N ASN A 46 -26.02 19.11 22.66
CA ASN A 46 -25.76 18.58 24.01
C ASN A 46 -25.53 17.06 23.98
N PHE A 47 -26.32 16.30 23.23
CA PHE A 47 -26.08 14.87 23.02
C PHE A 47 -24.69 14.61 22.42
N LEU A 48 -24.30 15.37 21.39
CA LEU A 48 -23.00 15.22 20.73
C LEU A 48 -21.84 15.52 21.69
N LEU A 49 -21.97 16.54 22.52
CA LEU A 49 -20.92 16.97 23.44
C LEU A 49 -20.84 16.10 24.71
N GLU A 50 -21.97 15.64 25.25
CA GLU A 50 -21.98 14.90 26.52
C GLU A 50 -21.93 13.39 26.36
N PHE A 51 -22.50 12.85 25.28
CA PHE A 51 -22.60 11.41 25.06
C PHE A 51 -21.64 10.88 24.00
N GLN A 52 -21.48 11.61 22.88
CA GLN A 52 -20.67 11.15 21.74
C GLN A 52 -19.24 11.70 21.74
N ALA A 53 -18.93 12.71 22.56
CA ALA A 53 -17.58 13.22 22.67
C ALA A 53 -16.70 12.20 23.41
N ASP A 54 -16.02 11.34 22.65
CA ASP A 54 -14.78 10.74 23.11
C ASP A 54 -13.80 11.89 23.34
N GLY A 55 -13.09 11.93 24.47
CA GLY A 55 -12.18 13.02 24.87
C GLY A 55 -10.97 13.29 23.95
N GLY A 56 -11.05 12.93 22.67
CA GLY A 56 -10.08 13.18 21.61
C GLY A 56 -10.27 14.54 20.93
N VAL A 57 -9.16 15.25 20.84
CA VAL A 57 -8.99 16.55 20.17
C VAL A 57 -9.58 16.49 18.74
N GLY A 58 -10.68 17.23 18.51
CA GLY A 58 -11.14 17.54 17.16
C GLY A 58 -12.64 17.46 16.88
N GLY A 59 -13.51 17.33 17.88
CA GLY A 59 -14.95 17.22 17.67
C GLY A 59 -15.79 18.00 18.67
N GLY A 60 -15.44 19.26 18.96
CA GLY A 60 -16.44 20.15 19.53
C GLY A 60 -17.53 20.36 18.48
N ALA A 61 -18.67 19.69 18.61
CA ALA A 61 -19.81 19.96 17.74
C ALA A 61 -20.21 21.43 17.95
N GLU A 62 -19.83 22.30 17.01
CA GLU A 62 -20.28 23.68 17.03
C GLU A 62 -21.80 23.69 16.85
N ALA A 63 -22.48 24.74 17.33
CA ALA A 63 -23.94 24.84 17.18
C ALA A 63 -24.37 24.76 15.70
N SER A 64 -23.52 25.25 14.79
CA SER A 64 -23.65 25.16 13.35
C SER A 64 -23.67 23.71 12.82
N ASP A 65 -22.93 22.80 13.43
CA ASP A 65 -22.86 21.39 13.02
C ASP A 65 -24.16 20.64 13.36
N ALA A 66 -24.68 20.86 14.56
CA ALA A 66 -25.93 20.23 14.99
C ALA A 66 -27.11 20.71 14.12
N GLU A 67 -27.18 22.02 13.80
CA GLU A 67 -28.19 22.54 12.88
C GLU A 67 -28.11 21.91 11.48
N ARG A 68 -26.88 21.78 10.94
CA ARG A 68 -26.64 21.15 9.64
C ARG A 68 -27.07 19.68 9.64
N ILE A 69 -26.75 18.93 10.70
CA ILE A 69 -27.18 17.53 10.86
C ILE A 69 -28.70 17.43 10.84
N VAL A 70 -29.39 18.25 11.67
CA VAL A 70 -30.85 18.26 11.71
C VAL A 70 -31.44 18.52 10.33
N GLU A 71 -30.93 19.53 9.62
CA GLU A 71 -31.39 19.87 8.28
C GLU A 71 -31.18 18.70 7.30
N GLN A 72 -29.99 18.09 7.30
CA GLN A 72 -29.67 16.99 6.38
C GLN A 72 -30.52 15.73 6.63
N VAL A 73 -30.77 15.38 7.90
CA VAL A 73 -31.67 14.27 8.25
C VAL A 73 -33.08 14.54 7.73
N LEU A 74 -33.61 15.75 7.98
CA LEU A 74 -34.95 16.13 7.56
C LEU A 74 -35.09 16.16 6.03
N GLN A 75 -34.09 16.70 5.32
CA GLN A 75 -34.08 16.71 3.85
C GLN A 75 -34.07 15.29 3.26
N LYS A 76 -33.32 14.36 3.87
CA LYS A 76 -33.21 12.97 3.40
C LYS A 76 -34.47 12.14 3.70
N ARG A 77 -35.08 12.29 4.89
CA ARG A 77 -36.23 11.46 5.33
C ARG A 77 -37.58 12.05 4.95
N HIS A 78 -37.70 13.37 4.90
CA HIS A 78 -38.98 14.05 4.75
C HIS A 78 -38.95 14.93 3.51
N HIS A 79 -39.22 14.36 2.33
CA HIS A 79 -39.25 15.11 1.06
C HIS A 79 -40.28 16.27 1.05
N ILE A 80 -41.26 16.25 1.95
CA ILE A 80 -42.29 17.29 2.14
C ILE A 80 -41.88 18.32 3.22
N ALA A 81 -40.81 18.08 3.99
CA ALA A 81 -40.36 18.98 5.06
C ALA A 81 -39.90 20.36 4.55
N LYS A 82 -39.66 20.54 3.24
CA LYS A 82 -39.50 21.89 2.65
C LYS A 82 -40.69 22.83 2.92
N LEU A 83 -41.88 22.27 3.18
CA LEU A 83 -43.11 23.02 3.48
C LEU A 83 -43.38 23.19 4.99
N ILE A 84 -42.64 22.51 5.86
CA ILE A 84 -42.87 22.52 7.30
C ILE A 84 -41.64 23.15 7.95
N SER A 85 -41.78 24.34 8.54
CA SER A 85 -40.70 25.06 9.24
C SER A 85 -40.20 24.39 10.53
N ARG A 86 -40.38 23.07 10.68
CA ARG A 86 -39.91 22.30 11.84
C ARG A 86 -38.44 21.94 11.65
N ARG A 87 -37.59 22.48 12.52
CA ARG A 87 -36.14 22.20 12.60
C ARG A 87 -35.82 21.29 13.80
N THR A 88 -36.56 20.20 13.93
CA THR A 88 -36.48 19.29 15.09
C THR A 88 -36.57 17.84 14.66
N LEU A 89 -35.84 16.95 15.33
CA LEU A 89 -35.81 15.52 15.06
C LEU A 89 -36.84 14.77 15.91
N THR A 90 -37.55 13.82 15.30
CA THR A 90 -38.28 12.79 16.06
C THR A 90 -37.34 11.69 16.54
N LEU A 91 -37.82 10.79 17.41
CA LEU A 91 -37.07 9.60 17.83
C LEU A 91 -36.60 8.76 16.62
N ASP A 92 -37.46 8.61 15.61
CA ASP A 92 -37.13 7.85 14.39
C ASP A 92 -36.07 8.57 13.55
N ASP A 93 -36.09 9.91 13.50
CA ASP A 93 -35.08 10.69 12.79
C ASP A 93 -33.73 10.63 13.51
N PHE A 94 -33.73 10.70 14.84
CA PHE A 94 -32.54 10.53 15.67
C PHE A 94 -31.95 9.12 15.53
N HIS A 95 -32.77 8.08 15.57
CA HIS A 95 -32.35 6.71 15.33
C HIS A 95 -31.71 6.56 13.94
N HIS A 96 -32.30 7.16 12.91
CA HIS A 96 -31.72 7.15 11.57
C HIS A 96 -30.38 7.89 11.50
N TYR A 97 -30.25 9.02 12.19
CA TYR A 97 -28.99 9.76 12.28
C TYR A 97 -27.86 8.90 12.85
N LEU A 98 -28.09 8.20 13.98
CA LEU A 98 -27.07 7.40 14.64
C LEU A 98 -26.44 6.33 13.75
N PHE A 99 -27.24 5.75 12.84
CA PHE A 99 -26.81 4.74 11.89
C PHE A 99 -26.52 5.28 10.48
N SER A 100 -26.56 6.60 10.31
CA SER A 100 -26.26 7.21 9.02
C SER A 100 -24.75 7.19 8.78
N PRO A 101 -24.24 6.42 7.80
CA PRO A 101 -22.81 6.38 7.52
C PRO A 101 -22.31 7.73 6.98
N ASP A 102 -23.19 8.57 6.45
CA ASP A 102 -22.82 9.88 5.91
C ASP A 102 -22.78 10.97 7.00
N LEU A 103 -23.67 10.87 8.00
CA LEU A 103 -23.86 11.91 9.02
C LEU A 103 -23.21 11.57 10.36
N ASN A 104 -23.06 10.28 10.66
CA ASN A 104 -22.43 9.75 11.85
C ASN A 104 -21.50 8.57 11.51
N PRO A 105 -20.49 8.78 10.64
CA PRO A 105 -19.55 7.72 10.31
C PRO A 105 -18.75 7.29 11.56
N PRO A 106 -18.44 6.00 11.73
CA PRO A 106 -17.61 5.53 12.85
C PRO A 106 -16.17 6.06 12.77
N ILE A 107 -15.69 6.42 11.58
CA ILE A 107 -14.38 7.02 11.32
C ILE A 107 -14.58 8.13 10.30
N ARG A 108 -14.01 9.31 10.55
CA ARG A 108 -14.09 10.44 9.61
C ARG A 108 -13.46 10.08 8.27
N ASP A 109 -14.12 10.47 7.20
CA ASP A 109 -13.70 10.27 5.81
C ASP A 109 -12.65 11.30 5.35
N GLN A 110 -12.30 12.26 6.21
CA GLN A 110 -11.34 13.32 5.93
C GLN A 110 -9.95 13.02 6.49
N VAL A 111 -8.95 13.40 5.71
CA VAL A 111 -7.54 13.40 6.11
C VAL A 111 -7.35 14.43 7.22
N HIS A 112 -6.92 13.97 8.39
CA HIS A 112 -6.76 14.80 9.60
C HIS A 112 -5.37 14.64 10.24
N GLN A 113 -4.56 13.70 9.76
CA GLN A 113 -3.19 13.50 10.20
C GLN A 113 -2.29 14.57 9.57
N ASP A 114 -1.16 14.87 10.21
CA ASP A 114 -0.10 15.62 9.56
C ASP A 114 0.41 14.80 8.38
N MET A 115 0.34 15.36 7.17
CA MET A 115 0.78 14.72 5.92
C MET A 115 2.11 15.31 5.41
N THR A 116 2.77 16.16 6.20
CA THR A 116 4.01 16.87 5.86
C THR A 116 5.27 16.21 6.42
N ALA A 117 5.14 15.20 7.29
CA ALA A 117 6.29 14.39 7.71
C ALA A 117 6.84 13.51 6.56
N PRO A 118 8.09 13.03 6.65
CA PRO A 118 8.69 12.14 5.65
C PRO A 118 7.86 10.87 5.38
N LEU A 119 7.88 10.38 4.14
CA LEU A 119 7.10 9.18 3.75
C LEU A 119 7.38 7.92 4.61
N SER A 120 8.57 7.80 5.20
CA SER A 120 8.91 6.70 6.13
C SER A 120 8.09 6.71 7.42
N HIS A 121 7.39 7.79 7.75
CA HIS A 121 6.61 7.91 8.99
C HIS A 121 5.19 7.36 8.89
N TYR A 122 4.75 6.89 7.71
CA TYR A 122 3.38 6.47 7.47
C TYR A 122 3.29 4.97 7.15
N TYR A 123 2.21 4.33 7.60
CA TYR A 123 1.81 3.05 7.04
C TYR A 123 1.18 3.25 5.67
N ILE A 124 1.65 2.49 4.69
CA ILE A 124 1.27 2.63 3.29
C ILE A 124 0.52 1.38 2.86
N TYR A 125 -0.73 1.55 2.43
CA TYR A 125 -1.57 0.43 2.01
C TYR A 125 -0.99 -0.22 0.74
N THR A 126 -0.47 -1.45 0.88
CA THR A 126 0.44 -2.06 -0.09
C THR A 126 -0.12 -3.36 -0.67
N GLY A 127 -0.12 -3.47 -2.00
CA GLY A 127 -0.43 -4.69 -2.74
C GLY A 127 0.81 -5.57 -2.97
N HIS A 128 0.61 -6.88 -2.93
CA HIS A 128 1.59 -7.91 -3.33
C HIS A 128 1.13 -8.58 -4.62
N ASN A 129 2.03 -8.77 -5.58
CA ASN A 129 1.76 -9.36 -6.90
C ASN A 129 0.45 -8.82 -7.50
N SER A 130 0.37 -7.49 -7.62
CA SER A 130 -0.88 -6.75 -7.84
C SER A 130 -1.56 -7.05 -9.18
N TYR A 131 -0.85 -7.75 -10.07
CA TYR A 131 -1.30 -8.17 -11.39
C TYR A 131 -2.03 -9.52 -11.38
N LEU A 132 -1.93 -10.32 -10.31
CA LEU A 132 -2.55 -11.65 -10.26
C LEU A 132 -4.06 -11.57 -10.07
N THR A 133 -4.80 -12.34 -10.86
CA THR A 133 -6.27 -12.45 -10.75
C THR A 133 -6.72 -13.48 -9.71
N GLY A 134 -5.83 -14.37 -9.26
CA GLY A 134 -6.14 -15.40 -8.27
C GLY A 134 -4.89 -15.98 -7.58
N ASN A 135 -4.70 -17.29 -7.71
CA ASN A 135 -3.62 -18.04 -7.07
C ASN A 135 -2.22 -17.72 -7.66
N GLN A 136 -1.16 -18.03 -6.93
CA GLN A 136 0.21 -17.69 -7.29
C GLN A 136 0.83 -18.57 -8.40
N LEU A 137 0.20 -19.69 -8.79
CA LEU A 137 0.84 -20.69 -9.65
C LEU A 137 0.29 -20.74 -11.08
N SER A 138 -1.00 -20.48 -11.26
CA SER A 138 -1.68 -20.75 -12.53
C SER A 138 -2.80 -19.76 -12.87
N SER A 139 -2.98 -18.71 -12.07
CA SER A 139 -4.00 -17.70 -12.39
C SER A 139 -3.52 -16.75 -13.49
N ASP A 140 -4.46 -16.06 -14.13
CA ASP A 140 -4.10 -15.09 -15.16
C ASP A 140 -3.51 -13.82 -14.55
N CYS A 141 -2.65 -13.13 -15.30
CA CYS A 141 -2.21 -11.78 -14.98
C CYS A 141 -3.06 -10.75 -15.74
N SER A 142 -3.39 -9.64 -15.08
CA SER A 142 -4.19 -8.57 -15.67
C SER A 142 -3.94 -7.25 -14.95
N ASP A 143 -4.26 -6.16 -15.64
CA ASP A 143 -4.47 -4.81 -15.12
C ASP A 143 -5.70 -4.70 -14.19
N VAL A 144 -6.73 -5.54 -14.35
CA VAL A 144 -7.99 -5.43 -13.60
C VAL A 144 -7.82 -5.47 -12.07
N PRO A 145 -7.02 -6.38 -11.48
CA PRO A 145 -6.78 -6.38 -10.03
C PRO A 145 -6.04 -5.12 -9.56
N ILE A 146 -5.15 -4.54 -10.38
CA ILE A 146 -4.48 -3.26 -10.10
C ILE A 146 -5.51 -2.13 -10.02
N ILE A 147 -6.42 -2.04 -10.99
CA ILE A 147 -7.50 -1.04 -11.01
C ILE A 147 -8.36 -1.16 -9.73
N LYS A 148 -8.75 -2.39 -9.38
CA LYS A 148 -9.53 -2.66 -8.17
C LYS A 148 -8.78 -2.27 -6.90
N ALA A 149 -7.47 -2.51 -6.83
CA ALA A 149 -6.63 -2.14 -5.69
C ALA A 149 -6.57 -0.61 -5.54
N LEU A 150 -6.30 0.13 -6.63
CA LEU A 150 -6.24 1.59 -6.62
C LEU A 150 -7.57 2.23 -6.20
N LYS A 151 -8.70 1.73 -6.72
CA LYS A 151 -10.06 2.16 -6.31
C LYS A 151 -10.43 1.81 -4.86
N ARG A 152 -9.65 0.95 -4.20
CA ARG A 152 -9.77 0.65 -2.76
C ARG A 152 -8.80 1.47 -1.91
N GLY A 153 -8.05 2.40 -2.51
CA GLY A 153 -7.08 3.25 -1.83
C GLY A 153 -5.68 2.64 -1.68
N VAL A 154 -5.38 1.49 -2.29
CA VAL A 154 -3.99 0.94 -2.29
C VAL A 154 -3.04 1.96 -2.92
N ARG A 155 -1.91 2.23 -2.26
CA ARG A 155 -0.90 3.23 -2.67
C ARG A 155 0.40 2.62 -3.16
N VAL A 156 0.63 1.32 -2.97
CA VAL A 156 1.79 0.61 -3.52
C VAL A 156 1.30 -0.57 -4.36
N VAL A 157 1.73 -0.62 -5.62
CA VAL A 157 1.43 -1.72 -6.54
C VAL A 157 2.72 -2.40 -6.98
N GLU A 158 2.68 -3.72 -7.07
CA GLU A 158 3.84 -4.54 -7.47
C GLU A 158 3.65 -5.10 -8.88
N LEU A 159 4.70 -4.99 -9.70
CA LEU A 159 4.78 -5.54 -11.05
C LEU A 159 6.09 -6.32 -11.22
N ASP A 160 5.97 -7.60 -11.55
CA ASP A 160 7.13 -8.46 -11.82
C ASP A 160 7.37 -8.46 -13.32
N ILE A 161 8.44 -7.79 -13.75
CA ILE A 161 8.69 -7.50 -15.16
C ILE A 161 9.69 -8.48 -15.75
N TRP A 162 9.28 -9.13 -16.85
CA TRP A 162 10.05 -10.15 -17.55
C TRP A 162 10.08 -9.87 -19.06
N PRO A 163 11.14 -10.30 -19.77
CA PRO A 163 11.14 -10.30 -21.23
C PRO A 163 9.99 -11.15 -21.78
N ASN A 164 9.34 -10.69 -22.85
CA ASN A 164 8.43 -11.54 -23.63
C ASN A 164 9.21 -12.65 -24.37
N SER A 165 8.50 -13.58 -25.01
CA SER A 165 9.10 -14.73 -25.69
C SER A 165 10.09 -14.35 -26.81
N THR A 166 9.84 -13.23 -27.50
CA THR A 166 10.70 -12.68 -28.55
C THR A 166 11.82 -11.78 -28.02
N LYS A 167 11.86 -11.50 -26.71
CA LYS A 167 12.85 -10.65 -26.01
C LYS A 167 12.95 -9.21 -26.55
N ASP A 168 11.89 -8.72 -27.16
CA ASP A 168 11.79 -7.37 -27.74
C ASP A 168 10.78 -6.49 -26.98
N ASN A 169 10.02 -7.05 -26.05
CA ASN A 169 9.03 -6.34 -25.23
C ASN A 169 8.96 -6.90 -23.80
N VAL A 170 8.17 -6.24 -22.95
CA VAL A 170 8.08 -6.56 -21.51
C VAL A 170 6.67 -7.01 -21.12
N HIS A 171 6.61 -8.13 -20.43
CA HIS A 171 5.41 -8.68 -19.81
C HIS A 171 5.49 -8.59 -18.29
N VAL A 172 4.32 -8.57 -17.66
CA VAL A 172 4.14 -8.75 -16.22
C VAL A 172 3.58 -10.15 -15.98
N LEU A 173 4.29 -10.95 -15.19
CA LEU A 173 3.87 -12.28 -14.77
C LEU A 173 4.63 -12.78 -13.55
N HIS A 174 4.09 -13.80 -12.90
CA HIS A 174 4.83 -14.50 -11.86
C HIS A 174 5.80 -15.51 -12.50
N GLY A 175 7.09 -15.21 -12.42
CA GLY A 175 8.13 -15.98 -13.10
C GLY A 175 8.17 -17.45 -12.69
N ARG A 176 8.55 -18.32 -13.63
CA ARG A 176 8.68 -19.78 -13.41
C ARG A 176 7.38 -20.46 -12.94
N THR A 177 6.23 -19.88 -13.26
CA THR A 177 4.91 -20.46 -12.99
C THR A 177 4.08 -20.61 -14.28
N LEU A 178 2.85 -21.09 -14.15
CA LEU A 178 1.90 -21.26 -15.25
C LEU A 178 0.96 -20.04 -15.41
N THR A 179 1.25 -18.92 -14.75
CA THR A 179 0.44 -17.71 -14.90
C THR A 179 0.55 -17.14 -16.31
N THR A 180 -0.59 -16.76 -16.91
CA THR A 180 -0.59 -16.13 -18.24
C THR A 180 -0.18 -14.66 -18.13
N PRO A 181 0.72 -14.16 -18.99
CA PRO A 181 1.27 -12.81 -18.85
C PRO A 181 0.31 -11.71 -19.32
N VAL A 182 0.55 -10.48 -18.86
CA VAL A 182 -0.06 -9.24 -19.38
C VAL A 182 1.03 -8.27 -19.85
N GLU A 183 0.78 -7.49 -20.89
CA GLU A 183 1.74 -6.47 -21.34
C GLU A 183 1.95 -5.37 -20.30
N LEU A 184 3.21 -5.00 -20.04
CA LEU A 184 3.54 -3.96 -19.06
C LEU A 184 2.83 -2.63 -19.36
N ILE A 185 2.80 -2.21 -20.64
CA ILE A 185 2.17 -0.95 -21.04
C ILE A 185 0.68 -0.90 -20.69
N LYS A 186 -0.01 -2.04 -20.68
CA LYS A 186 -1.41 -2.12 -20.27
C LYS A 186 -1.55 -1.77 -18.79
N CYS A 187 -0.72 -2.39 -17.94
CA CYS A 187 -0.69 -2.11 -16.50
C CYS A 187 -0.33 -0.63 -16.22
N LEU A 188 0.68 -0.07 -16.90
CA LEU A 188 1.08 1.32 -16.70
C LEU A 188 -0.04 2.31 -17.06
N LYS A 189 -0.75 2.10 -18.18
CA LYS A 189 -1.90 2.92 -18.57
C LYS A 189 -3.03 2.86 -17.56
N SER A 190 -3.36 1.66 -17.05
CA SER A 190 -4.36 1.51 -16.00
C SER A 190 -3.96 2.19 -14.69
N ILE A 191 -2.67 2.19 -14.34
CA ILE A 191 -2.16 2.93 -13.20
C ILE A 191 -2.31 4.43 -13.44
N GLN A 192 -1.93 4.94 -14.62
CA GLN A 192 -2.07 6.36 -14.97
C GLN A 192 -3.52 6.85 -14.80
N GLU A 193 -4.49 6.08 -15.30
CA GLU A 193 -5.91 6.45 -15.27
C GLU A 193 -6.52 6.43 -13.85
N HIS A 194 -6.03 5.54 -12.98
CA HIS A 194 -6.68 5.26 -11.69
C HIS A 194 -5.84 5.57 -10.45
N ALA A 195 -4.57 5.97 -10.61
CA ALA A 195 -3.65 6.21 -9.49
C ALA A 195 -4.27 7.11 -8.42
N PHE A 196 -4.97 8.17 -8.84
CA PHE A 196 -5.48 9.21 -7.94
C PHE A 196 -7.00 9.29 -7.87
N SER A 197 -7.71 8.23 -8.28
CA SER A 197 -9.18 8.24 -8.29
C SER A 197 -9.80 8.28 -6.88
N GLU A 198 -9.12 7.68 -5.90
CA GLU A 198 -9.60 7.56 -4.52
C GLU A 198 -8.81 8.43 -3.54
N SER A 199 -7.56 8.78 -3.86
CA SER A 199 -6.68 9.51 -2.96
C SER A 199 -5.71 10.38 -3.77
N PRO A 200 -5.44 11.64 -3.36
CA PRO A 200 -4.47 12.50 -4.03
C PRO A 200 -3.01 12.13 -3.70
N TYR A 201 -2.79 11.30 -2.67
CA TYR A 201 -1.46 10.94 -2.18
C TYR A 201 -0.73 9.97 -3.14
N PRO A 202 0.62 9.96 -3.11
CA PRO A 202 1.43 9.30 -4.12
C PRO A 202 1.13 7.82 -4.30
N VAL A 203 1.37 7.33 -5.53
CA VAL A 203 1.37 5.90 -5.86
C VAL A 203 2.79 5.44 -6.11
N ILE A 204 3.21 4.37 -5.43
CA ILE A 204 4.52 3.76 -5.61
C ILE A 204 4.36 2.49 -6.43
N ILE A 205 5.12 2.37 -7.53
CA ILE A 205 5.21 1.16 -8.32
C ILE A 205 6.50 0.45 -7.92
N THR A 206 6.37 -0.72 -7.32
CA THR A 206 7.52 -1.58 -7.03
C THR A 206 7.72 -2.54 -8.19
N LEU A 207 8.90 -2.47 -8.82
CA LEU A 207 9.24 -3.36 -9.93
C LEU A 207 10.13 -4.50 -9.42
N GLU A 208 9.75 -5.74 -9.70
CA GLU A 208 10.66 -6.88 -9.60
C GLU A 208 11.29 -7.11 -10.98
N ASP A 209 12.51 -6.61 -11.14
CA ASP A 209 13.17 -6.49 -12.44
C ASP A 209 13.99 -7.73 -12.82
N HIS A 210 13.58 -8.39 -13.91
CA HIS A 210 14.27 -9.54 -14.53
C HIS A 210 14.73 -9.25 -15.97
N LEU A 211 14.91 -7.96 -16.31
CA LEU A 211 15.16 -7.51 -17.68
C LEU A 211 16.65 -7.40 -18.02
N THR A 212 16.94 -7.39 -19.33
CA THR A 212 18.24 -6.98 -19.87
C THR A 212 18.35 -5.44 -19.89
N PRO A 213 19.56 -4.87 -19.97
CA PRO A 213 19.73 -3.41 -20.06
C PRO A 213 18.94 -2.73 -21.18
N ASP A 214 18.85 -3.35 -22.36
CA ASP A 214 18.06 -2.81 -23.49
C ASP A 214 16.56 -2.77 -23.18
N LEU A 215 16.05 -3.76 -22.44
CA LEU A 215 14.66 -3.78 -22.02
C LEU A 215 14.42 -2.82 -20.84
N GLN A 216 15.38 -2.65 -19.93
CA GLN A 216 15.34 -1.60 -18.89
C GLN A 216 15.23 -0.20 -19.50
N ALA A 217 16.01 0.07 -20.55
CA ALA A 217 15.92 1.31 -21.33
C ALA A 217 14.51 1.51 -21.91
N LYS A 218 13.96 0.45 -22.51
CA LYS A 218 12.59 0.47 -23.03
C LYS A 218 11.55 0.72 -21.94
N VAL A 219 11.72 0.14 -20.75
CA VAL A 219 10.85 0.43 -19.60
C VAL A 219 10.99 1.88 -19.14
N ALA A 220 12.20 2.43 -19.10
CA ALA A 220 12.41 3.84 -18.76
C ALA A 220 11.63 4.76 -19.71
N GLN A 221 11.72 4.50 -21.02
CA GLN A 221 10.93 5.22 -22.03
C GLN A 221 9.43 5.05 -21.80
N MET A 222 8.93 3.83 -21.58
CA MET A 222 7.52 3.58 -21.29
C MET A 222 7.02 4.34 -20.06
N LEU A 223 7.82 4.41 -18.99
CA LEU A 223 7.48 5.13 -17.76
C LEU A 223 7.38 6.64 -18.02
N ILE A 224 8.36 7.23 -18.73
CA ILE A 224 8.37 8.65 -19.07
C ILE A 224 7.19 9.00 -19.98
N GLU A 225 6.95 8.23 -21.04
CA GLU A 225 5.86 8.47 -21.98
C GLU A 225 4.49 8.29 -21.34
N THR A 226 4.32 7.29 -20.48
CA THR A 226 3.02 7.00 -19.85
C THR A 226 2.71 7.99 -18.74
N PHE A 227 3.66 8.31 -17.86
CA PHE A 227 3.37 9.11 -16.68
C PHE A 227 3.70 10.59 -16.85
N GLY A 228 4.60 10.98 -17.75
CA GLY A 228 4.94 12.37 -18.01
C GLY A 228 5.23 13.13 -16.73
N GLU A 229 4.51 14.22 -16.50
CA GLU A 229 4.64 15.04 -15.29
C GLU A 229 4.21 14.32 -14.00
N MET A 230 3.42 13.24 -14.07
CA MET A 230 3.06 12.47 -12.87
C MET A 230 4.28 11.74 -12.31
N LEU A 231 5.29 11.41 -13.12
CA LEU A 231 6.46 10.67 -12.67
C LEU A 231 7.37 11.55 -11.82
N PHE A 232 7.63 11.12 -10.59
CA PHE A 232 8.60 11.75 -9.70
C PHE A 232 9.88 10.92 -9.65
N TYR A 233 11.02 11.61 -9.76
CA TYR A 233 12.35 11.09 -9.50
C TYR A 233 13.27 12.23 -9.05
N PRO A 234 14.20 11.97 -8.11
CA PRO A 234 15.06 13.01 -7.56
C PRO A 234 16.10 13.48 -8.58
N GLU A 235 16.55 14.74 -8.43
CA GLU A 235 17.65 15.29 -9.24
C GLU A 235 19.02 14.71 -8.86
N SER A 236 19.14 14.17 -7.63
CA SER A 236 20.36 13.57 -7.10
C SER A 236 20.17 12.06 -6.89
N ASP A 237 21.25 11.30 -7.08
CA ASP A 237 21.28 9.84 -6.95
C ASP A 237 21.00 9.33 -5.53
N CYS A 238 21.07 10.19 -4.51
CA CYS A 238 20.87 9.82 -3.11
C CYS A 238 19.99 10.84 -2.38
N LEU A 239 18.87 10.35 -1.82
CA LEU A 239 18.02 11.11 -0.94
C LEU A 239 18.47 10.91 0.51
N LYS A 240 18.69 12.03 1.22
CA LYS A 240 18.97 12.03 2.66
C LYS A 240 17.73 11.69 3.47
N GLU A 241 16.55 12.01 2.96
CA GLU A 241 15.25 11.80 3.57
C GLU A 241 14.20 11.68 2.47
N LEU A 242 13.12 10.94 2.72
CA LEU A 242 12.04 10.79 1.75
C LEU A 242 11.12 12.04 1.79
N PRO A 243 10.69 12.58 0.64
CA PRO A 243 9.72 13.67 0.62
C PRO A 243 8.41 13.26 1.31
N SER A 244 7.63 14.24 1.75
CA SER A 244 6.36 13.99 2.42
C SER A 244 5.26 13.54 1.46
N PRO A 245 4.22 12.84 1.95
CA PRO A 245 3.02 12.57 1.15
C PRO A 245 2.41 13.84 0.55
N GLU A 246 2.41 14.96 1.28
CA GLU A 246 1.87 16.24 0.82
C GLU A 246 2.63 16.81 -0.38
N GLU A 247 3.97 16.79 -0.37
CA GLU A 247 4.81 17.22 -1.49
C GLU A 247 4.67 16.32 -2.73
N LEU A 248 4.33 15.04 -2.50
CA LEU A 248 4.23 14.01 -3.52
C LEU A 248 2.79 13.80 -4.02
N LYS A 249 1.85 14.70 -3.70
CA LYS A 249 0.49 14.62 -4.23
C LYS A 249 0.48 14.53 -5.76
N TYR A 250 -0.33 13.61 -6.28
CA TYR A 250 -0.47 13.30 -7.70
C TYR A 250 0.82 12.83 -8.39
N ARG A 251 1.80 12.32 -7.61
CA ARG A 251 3.04 11.75 -8.15
C ARG A 251 3.06 10.22 -8.12
N ILE A 252 3.69 9.65 -9.14
CA ILE A 252 4.01 8.23 -9.30
C ILE A 252 5.50 8.07 -9.04
N ILE A 253 5.85 7.09 -8.21
CA ILE A 253 7.21 6.87 -7.72
C ILE A 253 7.65 5.46 -8.07
N ILE A 254 8.87 5.29 -8.59
CA ILE A 254 9.42 3.96 -8.91
C ILE A 254 10.33 3.49 -7.78
N SER A 255 10.12 2.25 -7.35
CA SER A 255 10.98 1.54 -6.39
C SER A 255 11.43 0.19 -6.95
N THR A 256 12.73 0.02 -7.13
CA THR A 256 13.33 -1.24 -7.59
C THR A 256 14.78 -1.33 -7.14
N LYS A 257 15.41 -2.48 -7.38
CA LYS A 257 16.86 -2.64 -7.21
C LYS A 257 17.55 -1.87 -8.35
N PRO A 258 18.46 -0.94 -8.06
CA PRO A 258 19.26 -0.30 -9.10
C PRO A 258 20.07 -1.35 -9.89
N PRO A 259 20.27 -1.17 -11.22
CA PRO A 259 21.19 -2.01 -11.99
C PRO A 259 22.56 -2.08 -11.31
N GLU A 260 23.15 -3.27 -11.23
CA GLU A 260 24.50 -3.42 -10.67
C GLU A 260 25.52 -2.78 -11.61
N GLU A 261 26.39 -1.93 -11.07
CA GLU A 261 27.60 -1.47 -11.76
C GLU A 261 28.54 -2.68 -11.90
N TYR A 262 28.37 -3.44 -12.99
CA TYR A 262 29.26 -4.55 -13.29
C TYR A 262 30.68 -4.02 -13.47
N ARG A 263 31.55 -4.29 -12.48
CA ARG A 263 33.00 -4.17 -12.60
C ARG A 263 33.43 -4.88 -13.87
N LYS A 264 34.02 -4.14 -14.81
CA LYS A 264 34.75 -4.68 -15.96
C LYS A 264 35.93 -5.53 -15.45
N ALA A 265 35.67 -6.81 -15.23
CA ALA A 265 36.69 -7.85 -15.12
C ALA A 265 36.26 -9.03 -16.02
N LYS A 266 36.03 -8.75 -17.30
CA LYS A 266 35.87 -9.76 -18.34
C LYS A 266 36.81 -9.46 -19.50
N THR A 267 38.09 -9.37 -19.18
CA THR A 267 39.23 -9.45 -20.11
C THR A 267 40.45 -9.99 -19.37
N ALA A 268 40.33 -11.19 -18.80
CA ALA A 268 41.41 -12.12 -18.51
C ALA A 268 40.83 -13.36 -17.80
N ASN A 269 40.31 -14.30 -18.58
CA ASN A 269 40.37 -15.76 -18.33
C ASN A 269 39.27 -16.44 -19.16
N GLU A 270 39.52 -16.51 -20.46
CA GLU A 270 39.17 -17.70 -21.20
C GLU A 270 40.09 -18.83 -20.70
N LYS A 271 39.52 -19.82 -20.02
CA LYS A 271 39.78 -21.27 -20.18
C LYS A 271 39.04 -22.08 -19.11
N GLU A 272 38.07 -22.85 -19.60
CA GLU A 272 37.67 -24.22 -19.21
C GLU A 272 37.70 -24.61 -17.73
N HIS A 273 36.53 -24.96 -17.16
CA HIS A 273 36.14 -26.37 -17.10
C HIS A 273 34.63 -26.54 -16.82
N ASP A 274 34.07 -27.51 -17.54
CA ASP A 274 32.71 -28.03 -17.45
C ASP A 274 32.55 -28.91 -16.19
N SER A 275 31.46 -28.69 -15.44
CA SER A 275 30.92 -29.66 -14.47
C SER A 275 29.48 -29.30 -14.07
N HIS A 276 28.54 -30.13 -14.52
CA HIS A 276 27.20 -30.40 -14.01
C HIS A 276 26.62 -29.43 -12.95
N LYS A 277 25.71 -28.55 -13.38
CA LYS A 277 24.73 -27.92 -12.47
C LYS A 277 23.46 -28.76 -12.48
N SER A 278 23.20 -29.41 -11.35
CA SER A 278 21.91 -30.01 -11.01
C SER A 278 20.81 -28.95 -10.97
N GLU A 279 19.72 -29.24 -11.67
CA GLU A 279 18.51 -28.43 -11.78
C GLU A 279 17.65 -28.56 -10.52
N GLU A 280 17.77 -27.62 -9.58
CA GLU A 280 16.78 -27.36 -8.52
C GLU A 280 16.71 -25.87 -8.21
N ASP A 281 16.06 -25.12 -9.10
CA ASP A 281 15.81 -23.69 -8.98
C ASP A 281 14.48 -23.44 -8.24
N LEU A 282 14.48 -23.81 -6.95
CA LEU A 282 13.37 -23.60 -6.02
C LEU A 282 13.21 -22.12 -5.67
N TRP A 283 12.04 -21.58 -6.05
CA TRP A 283 11.19 -20.69 -5.26
C TRP A 283 11.86 -19.94 -4.11
N GLY A 284 12.22 -18.66 -4.33
CA GLY A 284 12.57 -17.73 -3.26
C GLY A 284 13.53 -18.28 -2.21
N LYS A 285 14.69 -18.82 -2.62
CA LYS A 285 15.76 -19.14 -1.67
C LYS A 285 16.06 -17.89 -0.82
N GLU A 286 15.70 -18.00 0.46
CA GLU A 286 16.26 -17.22 1.55
C GLU A 286 17.79 -17.29 1.45
N PRO A 287 18.53 -16.20 1.74
CA PRO A 287 19.93 -16.36 2.07
C PRO A 287 19.97 -17.21 3.34
N SER A 288 20.59 -18.38 3.24
CA SER A 288 21.04 -19.19 4.39
C SER A 288 21.97 -18.41 5.33
N GLU A 289 22.40 -17.21 4.94
CA GLU A 289 23.26 -16.32 5.72
C GLU A 289 22.51 -15.39 6.69
N LEU A 290 21.16 -15.41 6.70
CA LEU A 290 20.37 -14.69 7.72
C LEU A 290 19.91 -15.60 8.87
N THR A 291 20.34 -16.86 8.89
CA THR A 291 19.76 -17.91 9.75
C THR A 291 20.73 -18.64 10.66
N GLU A 292 22.01 -18.29 10.71
CA GLU A 292 22.96 -18.96 11.62
C GLU A 292 23.67 -17.93 12.51
N GLU A 293 23.15 -17.77 13.72
CA GLU A 293 23.96 -17.40 14.87
C GLU A 293 24.53 -18.71 15.44
N HIS A 294 25.76 -19.05 15.04
CA HIS A 294 26.60 -19.97 15.79
C HIS A 294 27.86 -19.23 16.23
N GLU A 295 27.95 -19.02 17.54
CA GLU A 295 29.23 -18.86 18.24
C GLU A 295 30.03 -20.15 18.05
N ASP A 296 31.19 -20.09 17.38
CA ASP A 296 32.45 -20.67 17.83
C ASP A 296 33.55 -20.55 16.76
N ASP A 297 34.77 -20.49 17.27
CA ASP A 297 36.04 -20.16 16.63
C ASP A 297 36.42 -20.98 15.37
N ASP A 298 37.24 -20.31 14.54
CA ASP A 298 38.49 -20.77 13.93
C ASP A 298 38.64 -20.68 12.39
N MET A 299 39.79 -20.10 12.01
CA MET A 299 40.50 -20.14 10.72
C MET A 299 40.12 -19.19 9.56
N SER A 300 40.75 -18.01 9.63
CA SER A 300 41.53 -17.32 8.58
C SER A 300 41.27 -17.67 7.09
N ASP A 301 40.87 -16.66 6.32
CA ASP A 301 41.82 -16.03 5.39
C ASP A 301 41.43 -14.57 5.13
N SER A 302 42.39 -13.68 5.40
CA SER A 302 42.26 -12.24 5.27
C SER A 302 42.69 -11.86 3.86
N ASP A 303 41.81 -11.21 3.10
CA ASP A 303 42.27 -10.28 2.06
C ASP A 303 41.61 -8.92 2.23
N SER A 304 42.29 -8.14 3.07
CA SER A 304 42.09 -6.72 3.26
C SER A 304 42.65 -6.01 2.03
N SER A 305 41.79 -5.35 1.24
CA SER A 305 42.25 -4.30 0.34
C SER A 305 41.55 -3.00 0.71
N GLU A 306 42.35 -2.14 1.33
CA GLU A 306 42.01 -0.78 1.71
C GLU A 306 41.54 0.02 0.50
N ASP A 307 40.40 0.67 0.67
CA ASP A 307 39.82 1.59 -0.29
C ASP A 307 40.61 2.91 -0.27
N ASN A 308 41.27 3.24 -1.37
CA ASN A 308 41.84 4.57 -1.54
C ASN A 308 41.74 5.07 -3.00
N SER A 309 40.73 5.91 -3.20
CA SER A 309 40.78 7.14 -3.98
C SER A 309 40.58 7.09 -5.51
N HIS A 310 39.73 8.05 -5.91
CA HIS A 310 39.73 8.84 -7.13
C HIS A 310 39.35 8.21 -8.48
N SER A 311 38.12 8.55 -8.87
CA SER A 311 37.70 9.04 -10.19
C SER A 311 38.20 8.27 -11.40
N ASN A 312 37.31 7.45 -11.98
CA ASN A 312 37.33 7.25 -13.42
C ASN A 312 35.91 7.15 -13.98
N ARG A 313 35.46 8.22 -14.65
CA ARG A 313 34.20 8.29 -15.41
C ARG A 313 34.29 7.34 -16.61
N GLY A 314 33.90 6.09 -16.44
CA GLY A 314 33.62 5.18 -17.54
C GLY A 314 32.22 5.44 -18.09
N SER A 315 32.11 5.78 -19.38
CA SER A 315 30.85 6.03 -20.07
C SER A 315 29.93 4.80 -20.00
N PHE A 316 28.82 4.91 -19.28
CA PHE A 316 27.66 4.03 -19.45
C PHE A 316 27.02 4.28 -20.82
N SER A 317 26.11 3.40 -21.24
CA SER A 317 25.13 3.78 -22.26
C SER A 317 24.21 4.87 -21.68
N SER A 318 23.74 5.81 -22.51
CA SER A 318 22.79 6.86 -22.06
C SER A 318 21.52 6.27 -21.43
N ALA A 319 21.18 5.04 -21.80
CA ALA A 319 19.92 4.38 -21.50
C ALA A 319 19.88 3.69 -20.14
N GLU A 320 20.97 3.06 -19.69
CA GLU A 320 21.07 2.46 -18.35
C GLU A 320 21.02 3.52 -17.25
N HIS A 321 21.63 4.68 -17.49
CA HIS A 321 21.52 5.83 -16.60
C HIS A 321 20.09 6.31 -16.47
N GLU A 322 19.32 6.30 -17.57
CA GLU A 322 17.96 6.80 -17.56
C GLU A 322 17.07 5.92 -16.69
N TYR A 323 17.12 4.59 -16.85
CA TYR A 323 16.36 3.68 -15.99
C TYR A 323 16.75 3.84 -14.51
N LYS A 324 18.05 3.87 -14.18
CA LYS A 324 18.54 4.06 -12.80
C LYS A 324 18.07 5.40 -12.22
N ARG A 325 18.10 6.48 -13.01
CA ARG A 325 17.69 7.83 -12.60
C ARG A 325 16.21 7.90 -12.23
N LEU A 326 15.35 7.12 -12.87
CA LEU A 326 13.91 7.10 -12.55
C LEU A 326 13.59 6.42 -11.21
N ILE A 327 14.54 5.70 -10.62
CA ILE A 327 14.32 4.99 -9.35
C ILE A 327 14.47 5.97 -8.19
N THR A 328 13.37 6.27 -7.50
CA THR A 328 13.38 7.14 -6.33
C THR A 328 13.74 6.39 -5.06
N ILE A 329 13.19 5.18 -4.89
CA ILE A 329 13.36 4.38 -3.67
C ILE A 329 14.16 3.13 -4.03
N HIS A 330 15.46 3.17 -3.79
CA HIS A 330 16.37 2.07 -4.06
C HIS A 330 16.10 0.89 -3.12
N ALA A 331 15.77 -0.27 -3.70
CA ALA A 331 15.73 -1.53 -2.98
C ALA A 331 17.15 -2.04 -2.77
N GLY A 332 17.55 -2.24 -1.51
CA GLY A 332 18.84 -2.79 -1.15
C GLY A 332 18.76 -4.29 -0.83
N LYS A 333 19.70 -5.06 -1.35
CA LYS A 333 20.09 -6.33 -0.72
C LYS A 333 21.33 -6.06 0.12
N PRO A 334 21.24 -6.15 1.45
CA PRO A 334 22.42 -6.01 2.28
C PRO A 334 23.36 -7.19 2.02
N LYS A 335 24.66 -6.87 1.97
CA LYS A 335 25.72 -7.88 2.04
C LYS A 335 26.01 -8.10 3.53
N GLY A 336 25.90 -9.33 4.01
CA GLY A 336 26.06 -9.67 5.42
C GLY A 336 24.74 -10.00 6.14
N GLY A 337 24.85 -10.27 7.45
CA GLY A 337 23.74 -10.69 8.29
C GLY A 337 22.67 -9.61 8.55
N LEU A 338 21.63 -9.99 9.29
CA LEU A 338 20.46 -9.14 9.57
C LEU A 338 20.83 -7.78 10.22
N LYS A 339 21.86 -7.77 11.06
CA LYS A 339 22.34 -6.55 11.70
C LYS A 339 22.87 -5.51 10.71
N GLU A 340 23.64 -5.93 9.71
CA GLU A 340 24.10 -5.04 8.64
C GLU A 340 22.94 -4.63 7.72
N ALA A 341 21.96 -5.53 7.53
CA ALA A 341 20.72 -5.22 6.81
C ALA A 341 19.91 -4.07 7.41
N LEU A 342 19.87 -4.01 8.74
CA LEU A 342 19.12 -3.02 9.52
C LEU A 342 19.94 -1.76 9.85
N LYS A 343 21.21 -1.71 9.44
CA LYS A 343 22.07 -0.54 9.67
C LYS A 343 21.55 0.69 8.94
N VAL A 344 21.38 1.78 9.68
CA VAL A 344 20.92 3.07 9.14
C VAL A 344 22.12 3.88 8.66
N GLU A 345 22.10 4.31 7.39
CA GLU A 345 23.07 5.25 6.83
C GLU A 345 22.54 6.69 6.97
N LEU A 346 23.41 7.63 7.37
CA LEU A 346 22.99 8.99 7.72
C LEU A 346 22.49 9.82 6.53
N ASP A 347 23.02 9.60 5.32
CA ASP A 347 22.70 10.43 4.14
C ASP A 347 22.03 9.63 3.01
N LYS A 348 21.49 8.46 3.33
CA LYS A 348 20.93 7.55 2.33
C LYS A 348 19.71 6.81 2.85
N VAL A 349 18.57 7.03 2.21
CA VAL A 349 17.36 6.22 2.39
C VAL A 349 17.40 5.02 1.45
N ARG A 350 16.89 3.89 1.94
CA ARG A 350 16.71 2.67 1.13
C ARG A 350 15.43 1.94 1.54
N ARG A 351 15.05 0.97 0.71
CA ARG A 351 14.03 -0.02 1.03
C ARG A 351 14.66 -1.38 1.29
N LEU A 352 14.31 -2.00 2.41
CA LEU A 352 14.55 -3.43 2.68
C LEU A 352 13.24 -4.20 2.47
N SER A 353 13.32 -5.39 1.88
CA SER A 353 12.17 -6.29 1.73
C SER A 353 12.43 -7.59 2.50
N LEU A 354 11.50 -7.98 3.37
CA LEU A 354 11.55 -9.23 4.14
C LEU A 354 10.29 -10.07 3.90
N SER A 355 10.42 -11.40 3.87
CA SER A 355 9.26 -12.28 3.95
C SER A 355 8.60 -12.14 5.33
N GLU A 356 7.33 -12.52 5.46
CA GLU A 356 6.64 -12.53 6.76
C GLU A 356 7.42 -13.31 7.83
N GLN A 357 8.08 -14.41 7.46
CA GLN A 357 8.86 -15.27 8.37
C GLN A 357 10.19 -14.62 8.76
N ALA A 358 10.86 -13.98 7.81
CA ALA A 358 12.10 -13.24 8.09
C ALA A 358 11.83 -12.04 9.01
N LEU A 359 10.69 -11.37 8.85
CA LEU A 359 10.25 -10.32 9.77
C LEU A 359 9.99 -10.87 11.17
N GLU A 360 9.27 -12.00 11.31
CA GLU A 360 9.00 -12.61 12.63
C GLU A 360 10.31 -12.88 13.39
N LYS A 361 11.29 -13.52 12.72
CA LYS A 361 12.62 -13.76 13.30
C LYS A 361 13.35 -12.45 13.65
N ALA A 362 13.29 -11.45 12.76
CA ALA A 362 13.93 -10.15 12.99
C ALA A 362 13.29 -9.35 14.14
N ALA A 363 11.98 -9.45 14.31
CA ALA A 363 11.25 -8.83 15.41
C ALA A 363 11.63 -9.47 16.76
N GLU A 364 11.78 -10.80 16.79
CA GLU A 364 12.18 -11.54 17.99
C GLU A 364 13.63 -11.26 18.42
N SER A 365 14.56 -11.25 17.46
CA SER A 365 15.99 -11.13 17.74
C SER A 365 16.54 -9.69 17.71
N HIS A 366 15.97 -8.83 16.87
CA HIS A 366 16.52 -7.51 16.51
C HIS A 366 15.45 -6.40 16.51
N GLY A 367 14.35 -6.55 17.26
CA GLY A 367 13.17 -5.67 17.17
C GLY A 367 13.47 -4.16 17.30
N THR A 368 14.41 -3.76 18.17
CA THR A 368 14.82 -2.35 18.30
C THR A 368 15.56 -1.82 17.07
N ASP A 369 16.34 -2.68 16.40
CA ASP A 369 17.06 -2.31 15.18
C ASP A 369 16.08 -2.20 14.00
N VAL A 370 15.03 -3.04 13.97
CA VAL A 370 13.93 -2.91 13.01
C VAL A 370 13.24 -1.56 13.17
N VAL A 371 12.83 -1.20 14.39
CA VAL A 371 12.17 0.10 14.64
C VAL A 371 13.08 1.27 14.30
N ARG A 372 14.37 1.20 14.64
CA ARG A 372 15.35 2.24 14.28
C ARG A 372 15.51 2.36 12.77
N PHE A 373 15.54 1.24 12.05
CA PHE A 373 15.62 1.22 10.60
C PHE A 373 14.42 1.92 9.96
N THR A 374 13.20 1.61 10.42
CA THR A 374 11.96 2.13 9.83
C THR A 374 11.69 3.61 10.10
N GLN A 375 12.36 4.24 11.05
CA GLN A 375 12.23 5.69 11.25
C GLN A 375 12.66 6.49 10.01
N LYS A 376 13.69 6.02 9.31
CA LYS A 376 14.28 6.73 8.17
C LYS A 376 14.15 5.98 6.83
N ASN A 377 14.13 4.65 6.88
CA ASN A 377 14.09 3.78 5.71
C ASN A 377 12.72 3.13 5.58
N ILE A 378 12.45 2.53 4.42
CA ILE A 378 11.21 1.78 4.19
C ILE A 378 11.48 0.29 4.41
N LEU A 379 10.66 -0.35 5.24
CA LEU A 379 10.57 -1.79 5.34
C LEU A 379 9.32 -2.29 4.63
N ARG A 380 9.54 -3.15 3.62
CA ARG A 380 8.49 -3.90 2.93
C ARG A 380 8.45 -5.32 3.46
N VAL A 381 7.25 -5.79 3.76
CA VAL A 381 6.97 -7.14 4.23
C VAL A 381 6.05 -7.80 3.22
N TYR A 382 6.35 -9.03 2.80
CA TYR A 382 5.56 -9.73 1.79
C TYR A 382 5.21 -11.18 2.21
N PRO A 383 4.10 -11.74 1.70
CA PRO A 383 3.69 -13.10 2.00
C PRO A 383 4.76 -14.11 1.61
N LYS A 384 4.99 -15.14 2.44
CA LYS A 384 5.83 -16.27 2.06
C LYS A 384 5.20 -17.01 0.89
N GLY A 385 6.01 -17.50 -0.04
CA GLY A 385 5.43 -18.07 -1.25
C GLY A 385 4.83 -19.48 -1.08
N THR A 386 4.92 -20.13 0.09
CA THR A 386 4.07 -21.30 0.38
C THR A 386 2.58 -20.94 0.45
N ARG A 387 2.21 -19.65 0.42
CA ARG A 387 0.84 -19.16 0.28
C ARG A 387 0.39 -19.16 -1.17
N PHE A 388 0.47 -20.32 -1.83
CA PHE A 388 0.12 -20.48 -3.26
C PHE A 388 -1.34 -20.11 -3.56
N ASN A 389 -2.24 -20.22 -2.58
CA ASN A 389 -3.64 -19.82 -2.67
C ASN A 389 -3.87 -18.31 -2.51
N SER A 390 -2.81 -17.50 -2.46
CA SER A 390 -2.87 -16.06 -2.24
C SER A 390 -3.47 -15.64 -0.90
N SER A 391 -3.40 -16.50 0.13
CA SER A 391 -3.77 -16.11 1.50
C SER A 391 -2.88 -14.99 2.05
N ASN A 392 -3.38 -14.27 3.06
CA ASN A 392 -2.65 -13.18 3.72
C ASN A 392 -2.17 -13.56 5.12
N TYR A 393 -1.10 -12.90 5.56
CA TYR A 393 -0.55 -13.02 6.92
C TYR A 393 -1.14 -11.94 7.84
N LYS A 394 -0.90 -12.08 9.15
CA LYS A 394 -1.35 -11.08 10.14
C LYS A 394 -0.44 -9.85 10.06
N PRO A 395 -0.96 -8.65 9.80
CA PRO A 395 -0.11 -7.47 9.57
C PRO A 395 0.47 -6.85 10.85
N LEU A 396 -0.09 -7.20 12.00
CA LEU A 396 0.18 -6.53 13.27
C LEU A 396 1.67 -6.55 13.63
N ILE A 397 2.38 -7.65 13.37
CA ILE A 397 3.83 -7.74 13.66
C ILE A 397 4.61 -6.70 12.85
N GLY A 398 4.28 -6.51 11.58
CA GLY A 398 4.90 -5.49 10.73
C GLY A 398 4.64 -4.09 11.26
N TRP A 399 3.38 -3.74 11.50
CA TRP A 399 3.04 -2.41 12.00
C TRP A 399 3.60 -2.13 13.40
N MET A 400 3.59 -3.09 14.33
CA MET A 400 4.19 -2.91 15.66
C MET A 400 5.69 -2.59 15.61
N HIS A 401 6.39 -2.97 14.54
CA HIS A 401 7.81 -2.68 14.33
C HIS A 401 8.04 -1.56 13.30
N GLY A 402 7.01 -0.78 12.96
CA GLY A 402 7.13 0.39 12.08
C GLY A 402 7.21 0.08 10.58
N ALA A 403 6.96 -1.16 10.15
CA ALA A 403 7.01 -1.49 8.72
C ALA A 403 5.91 -0.73 7.94
N GLN A 404 6.33 0.10 7.00
CA GLN A 404 5.44 0.96 6.22
C GLN A 404 4.69 0.17 5.16
N MET A 405 5.38 -0.74 4.47
CA MET A 405 4.85 -1.48 3.33
C MET A 405 4.52 -2.93 3.71
N VAL A 406 3.45 -3.13 4.47
CA VAL A 406 2.92 -4.48 4.76
C VAL A 406 2.03 -4.92 3.60
N ALA A 407 2.60 -5.74 2.70
CA ALA A 407 2.00 -6.08 1.42
C ALA A 407 0.98 -7.23 1.53
N PHE A 408 -0.17 -7.09 0.87
CA PHE A 408 -1.23 -8.10 0.84
C PHE A 408 -1.60 -8.55 -0.58
N ASN A 409 -1.98 -9.82 -0.71
CA ASN A 409 -2.65 -10.35 -1.88
C ASN A 409 -4.09 -9.78 -1.95
N MET A 410 -4.30 -8.76 -2.77
CA MET A 410 -5.58 -8.03 -2.88
C MET A 410 -6.69 -8.84 -3.55
N GLN A 411 -6.31 -9.89 -4.29
CA GLN A 411 -7.16 -10.82 -5.00
C GLN A 411 -7.70 -11.96 -4.11
N SER A 412 -7.23 -12.09 -2.87
CA SER A 412 -7.78 -13.08 -1.93
C SER A 412 -9.23 -12.74 -1.62
N SER A 413 -10.15 -13.69 -1.85
CA SER A 413 -11.41 -13.70 -1.11
C SER A 413 -11.10 -13.95 0.36
N ARG A 414 -11.76 -13.22 1.26
CA ARG A 414 -11.54 -13.22 2.73
C ARG A 414 -11.08 -14.55 3.33
#